data_AF-A0A951YUA8-F1
#
_entry.id   AF-A0A951YUA8-F1
#
_cell.length_a   1.000
_cell.length_b   1.000
_cell.length_c   1.000
_cell.angle_alpha   90.00
_cell.angle_beta   90.00
_cell.angle_gamma   90.00
#
_symmetry.space_group_name_H-M   'P 1'
#
loop_
_entity.id
_entity.type
_entity.pdbx_description
1 polymer ?
#
loop_
_entity_poly.entity_id
_entity_poly.type
_entity_poly.pdbx_seq_one_letter_code
_entity_poly.pdbx_strand_id
1 'polypeptide(L)'
;MLWPLLVLATLGLGGQIAAISSFSFLGLGVQVPLAEWGAMLAESRYHFTIAPWLLVAPALCIFASVLASNLLGDALRDIATPEARS
;
A
#
# COMPACT_ATOMS: atom_id res chain seq x y z
N MET A 1 -23.44 7.63 13.02
CA MET A 1 -23.33 7.59 11.54
C MET A 1 -21.90 7.77 11.02
N LEU A 2 -20.91 8.21 11.82
CA LEU A 2 -19.52 8.35 11.35
C LEU A 2 -18.76 7.01 11.23
N TRP A 3 -19.15 5.98 11.98
CA TRP A 3 -18.41 4.71 12.05
C TRP A 3 -18.26 3.98 10.72
N PRO A 4 -19.32 3.80 9.90
CA PRO A 4 -19.20 3.13 8.61
C PRO A 4 -18.26 3.85 7.64
N LEU A 5 -18.21 5.19 7.69
CA LEU A 5 -17.32 6.00 6.85
C LEU A 5 -15.85 5.81 7.23
N LEU A 6 -15.54 5.72 8.53
CA LEU A 6 -14.18 5.46 9.02
C LEU A 6 -13.68 4.06 8.64
N VAL A 7 -14.54 3.05 8.71
CA VAL A 7 -14.24 1.68 8.28
C VAL A 7 -14.01 1.64 6.76
N LEU A 8 -14.89 2.26 5.97
CA LEU A 8 -14.76 2.28 4.52
C LEU A 8 -13.51 3.06 4.06
N ALA A 9 -13.20 4.17 4.73
CA ALA A 9 -12.00 4.94 4.45
C ALA A 9 -10.74 4.11 4.68
N THR A 10 -10.66 3.38 5.80
CA THR A 10 -9.48 2.58 6.16
C THR A 10 -9.30 1.32 5.31
N LEU A 11 -10.38 0.60 4.97
CA LEU A 11 -10.31 -0.49 3.98
C LEU A 11 -9.84 0.00 2.60
N GLY A 12 -10.22 1.23 2.21
CA GLY A 12 -9.82 1.81 0.94
C GLY A 12 -8.36 2.27 0.85
N LEU A 13 -7.68 2.46 2.00
CA LEU A 13 -6.31 3.00 2.01
C LEU A 13 -5.30 2.03 1.41
N GLY A 14 -5.38 0.74 1.74
CA GLY A 14 -4.47 -0.27 1.17
C GLY A 14 -4.55 -0.32 -0.35
N GLY A 15 -5.78 -0.29 -0.90
CA GLY A 15 -6.00 -0.25 -2.34
C GLY A 15 -5.44 1.01 -3.01
N GLN A 16 -5.59 2.18 -2.36
CA GLN A 16 -5.05 3.44 -2.89
C GLN A 16 -3.51 3.46 -2.91
N ILE A 17 -2.86 2.95 -1.86
CA ILE A 17 -1.39 2.85 -1.80
C ILE A 17 -0.87 1.98 -2.95
N ALA A 18 -1.51 0.83 -3.19
CA ALA A 18 -1.16 -0.05 -4.29
C ALA A 18 -1.39 0.62 -5.66
N ALA A 19 -2.50 1.36 -5.83
CA ALA A 19 -2.82 2.07 -7.06
C ALA A 19 -1.79 3.18 -7.36
N ILE A 20 -1.45 4.01 -6.38
CA ILE A 20 -0.44 5.08 -6.53
C ILE A 20 0.92 4.48 -6.88
N SER A 21 1.34 3.44 -6.16
CA SER A 21 2.60 2.74 -6.44
C SER A 21 2.62 2.15 -7.86
N SER A 22 1.48 1.64 -8.33
CA SER A 22 1.34 1.13 -9.71
C SER A 22 1.43 2.25 -10.74
N PHE A 23 0.82 3.41 -10.50
CA PHE A 23 0.96 4.57 -11.38
C PHE A 23 2.41 5.09 -11.43
N SER A 24 3.08 5.17 -10.28
CA SER A 24 4.51 5.52 -10.22
C SER A 24 5.38 4.50 -10.94
N PHE A 25 5.08 3.21 -10.83
CA PHE A 25 5.76 2.16 -11.59
C PHE A 25 5.59 2.33 -13.11
N LEU A 26 4.40 2.77 -13.55
CA LEU A 26 4.11 3.10 -14.96
C LEU A 26 4.72 4.45 -15.41
N GLY A 27 5.38 5.19 -14.51
CA GLY A 27 5.98 6.50 -14.79
C GLY A 27 5.00 7.67 -14.75
N LEU A 28 3.76 7.44 -14.29
CA LEU A 28 2.71 8.45 -14.13
C LEU A 28 2.68 9.05 -12.71
N GLY A 29 3.58 8.61 -11.84
CA GLY A 29 3.68 9.06 -10.46
C GLY A 29 4.79 10.09 -10.22
N VAL A 30 5.26 10.13 -8.98
CA VAL A 30 6.27 11.09 -8.53
C VAL A 30 7.58 10.88 -9.30
N GLN A 31 8.10 11.96 -9.88
CA GLN A 31 9.36 11.92 -10.62
C GLN A 31 10.56 11.85 -9.67
N VAL A 32 11.61 11.15 -10.07
CA VAL A 32 12.96 11.19 -9.46
C VAL A 32 13.37 12.67 -9.33
N PRO A 33 13.90 13.17 -8.18
CA PRO A 33 14.74 12.53 -7.17
C PRO A 33 14.04 12.09 -5.87
N LEU A 34 12.72 12.25 -5.77
CA LEU A 34 11.99 11.87 -4.57
C LEU A 34 11.96 10.34 -4.43
N ALA A 35 12.29 9.83 -3.25
CA ALA A 35 12.24 8.41 -2.95
C ALA A 35 10.78 7.96 -2.86
N GLU A 36 10.26 7.42 -3.96
CA GLU A 36 8.92 6.86 -4.06
C GLU A 36 9.01 5.38 -4.46
N TRP A 37 8.32 4.50 -3.71
CA TRP A 37 8.54 3.05 -3.79
C TRP A 37 8.14 2.44 -5.14
N GLY A 38 7.12 2.97 -5.81
CA GLY A 38 6.71 2.51 -7.14
C GLY A 38 7.71 2.89 -8.24
N ALA A 39 8.27 4.09 -8.18
CA ALA A 39 9.34 4.56 -9.06
C ALA A 39 10.65 3.80 -8.80
N MET A 40 10.97 3.49 -7.54
CA MET A 40 12.10 2.61 -7.18
C MET A 40 11.93 1.19 -7.76
N LEU A 41 10.71 0.65 -7.74
CA LEU A 41 10.37 -0.60 -8.41
C LEU A 41 10.60 -0.52 -9.93
N ALA A 42 10.21 0.58 -10.57
CA ALA A 42 10.43 0.78 -12.00
C ALA A 42 11.93 0.80 -12.34
N GLU A 43 12.75 1.47 -11.54
CA GLU A 43 14.20 1.55 -11.75
C GLU A 43 14.90 0.21 -11.47
N SER A 44 14.40 -0.57 -10.52
CA SER A 44 14.97 -1.87 -10.16
C SER A 44 14.97 -2.88 -11.30
N ARG A 45 14.10 -2.70 -12.32
CA ARG A 45 14.04 -3.57 -13.51
C ARG A 45 15.33 -3.56 -14.33
N TYR A 46 16.05 -2.44 -14.32
CA TYR A 46 17.32 -2.29 -15.05
C TYR A 46 18.50 -2.94 -14.30
N HIS A 47 18.36 -3.08 -12.97
CA HIS A 47 19.41 -3.56 -12.09
C HIS A 47 19.11 -4.94 -11.50
N PHE A 48 18.01 -5.59 -11.91
CA PHE A 48 17.51 -6.83 -11.30
C PHE A 48 18.54 -7.97 -11.32
N THR A 49 19.30 -8.10 -12.40
CA THR A 49 20.35 -9.11 -12.55
C THR A 49 21.58 -8.86 -11.69
N ILE A 50 21.81 -7.62 -11.27
CA ILE A 50 23.02 -7.19 -10.54
C ILE A 50 22.72 -7.01 -9.06
N ALA A 51 21.53 -6.49 -8.74
CA ALA A 51 21.13 -6.03 -7.41
C ALA A 51 19.62 -6.31 -7.19
N PRO A 52 19.20 -7.59 -7.04
CA PRO A 52 17.79 -7.95 -6.88
C PRO A 52 17.14 -7.37 -5.61
N TRP A 53 17.93 -7.01 -4.60
CA TRP A 53 17.42 -6.34 -3.39
C TRP A 53 16.80 -4.97 -3.66
N LEU A 54 17.19 -4.28 -4.75
CA LEU A 54 16.59 -3.02 -5.16
C LEU A 54 15.13 -3.17 -5.58
N LEU A 55 14.73 -4.37 -5.99
CA LEU A 55 13.33 -4.71 -6.28
C LEU A 55 12.58 -5.15 -5.02
N VAL A 56 13.21 -6.02 -4.21
CA VAL A 56 12.57 -6.63 -3.04
C VAL A 56 12.26 -5.60 -1.95
N ALA A 57 13.18 -4.67 -1.67
CA ALA A 57 12.99 -3.68 -0.61
C ALA A 57 11.73 -2.80 -0.80
N PRO A 58 11.56 -2.08 -1.93
CA PRO A 58 10.36 -1.27 -2.15
C PRO A 58 9.09 -2.13 -2.27
N ALA A 59 9.16 -3.32 -2.86
CA ALA A 59 8.03 -4.24 -2.92
C ALA A 59 7.53 -4.65 -1.53
N LEU A 60 8.46 -4.96 -0.62
CA LEU A 60 8.14 -5.34 0.75
C LEU A 60 7.54 -4.16 1.55
N CYS A 61 8.04 -2.94 1.33
CA CYS A 61 7.49 -1.73 1.96
C CYS A 61 6.03 -1.47 1.54
N ILE A 62 5.73 -1.59 0.24
CA ILE A 62 4.36 -1.46 -0.28
C ILE A 62 3.49 -2.56 0.31
N PHE A 63 3.94 -3.82 0.25
CA PHE A 63 3.21 -4.96 0.80
C PHE A 63 2.89 -4.77 2.30
N ALA A 64 3.88 -4.39 3.10
CA ALA A 64 3.71 -4.16 4.54
C ALA A 64 2.72 -3.01 4.81
N SER A 65 2.76 -1.95 4.00
CA SER A 65 1.86 -0.80 4.14
C SER A 65 0.42 -1.16 3.79
N VAL A 66 0.22 -1.94 2.71
CA VAL A 66 -1.09 -2.48 2.32
C VAL A 66 -1.61 -3.43 3.39
N LEU A 67 -0.77 -4.34 3.88
CA LEU A 67 -1.13 -5.29 4.94
C LEU A 67 -1.52 -4.57 6.24
N ALA A 68 -0.71 -3.63 6.70
CA ALA A 68 -0.99 -2.85 7.90
C ALA A 68 -2.29 -2.05 7.77
N SER A 69 -2.55 -1.45 6.60
CA SER A 69 -3.79 -0.72 6.35
C SER A 69 -5.02 -1.64 6.36
N ASN A 70 -4.92 -2.83 5.76
CA ASN A 70 -6.00 -3.81 5.78
C ASN A 70 -6.27 -4.30 7.21
N LEU A 71 -5.23 -4.69 7.95
CA LEU A 71 -5.37 -5.15 9.34
C LEU A 71 -5.95 -4.06 10.25
N LEU A 72 -5.55 -2.80 10.04
CA LEU A 72 -6.13 -1.67 10.77
C LEU A 72 -7.61 -1.49 10.43
N GLY A 73 -7.97 -1.60 9.15
CA GLY A 73 -9.37 -1.55 8.70
C GLY A 73 -10.22 -2.67 9.31
N ASP A 74 -9.69 -3.89 9.36
CA ASP A 74 -10.35 -5.04 9.98
C ASP A 74 -10.51 -4.84 11.50
N ALA A 75 -9.47 -4.40 12.20
CA ALA A 75 -9.57 -4.10 13.63
C ALA A 75 -10.58 -2.99 13.94
N LEU A 76 -10.64 -1.94 13.11
CA LEU A 76 -11.64 -0.88 13.22
C LEU A 76 -13.05 -1.38 12.93
N ARG A 77 -13.21 -2.28 11.96
CA ARG A 77 -14.47 -2.94 11.65
C ARG A 77 -14.95 -3.77 12.84
N ASP A 78 -14.07 -4.54 13.48
CA ASP A 78 -14.41 -5.34 14.65
C ASP A 78 -14.90 -4.48 15.83
N ILE A 79 -14.26 -3.32 16.05
CA ILE A 79 -14.69 -2.35 17.08
C ILE A 79 -16.02 -1.70 16.72
N ALA A 80 -16.23 -1.38 15.44
CA ALA A 80 -17.43 -0.71 14.95
C ALA A 80 -18.67 -1.64 14.86
N THR A 81 -18.48 -2.97 14.85
CA THR A 81 -19.57 -3.96 14.77
C THR A 81 -19.53 -4.91 15.99
N PRO A 82 -20.13 -4.53 17.14
CA PRO A 82 -20.18 -5.39 18.33
C PRO A 82 -21.09 -6.63 18.17
N GLU A 83 -21.91 -6.67 17.12
CA GLU A 83 -23.02 -7.63 16.97
C GLU A 83 -22.60 -9.02 16.43
N ALA A 84 -21.33 -9.26 16.10
CA ALA A 84 -20.86 -10.58 15.64
C ALA A 84 -20.59 -11.59 16.77
N ARG A 85 -20.95 -11.27 18.02
CA ARG A 85 -20.92 -12.20 19.16
C ARG A 85 -22.35 -12.54 19.62
N SER A 86 -23.05 -13.36 18.86
CA SER A 86 -24.24 -14.10 19.35
C SER A 86 -24.14 -15.56 18.93
#